data_AF-A0A920K299-F1
#
_entry.id   AF-A0A920K299-F1
#
_cell.length_a   1.000
_cell.length_b   1.000
_cell.length_c   1.000
_cell.angle_alpha   90.00
_cell.angle_beta   90.00
_cell.angle_gamma   90.00
#
_symmetry.space_group_name_H-M   'P 1'
#
loop_
_entity.id
_entity.type
_entity.pdbx_description
1 polymer ?
#
loop_
_entity_poly.entity_id
_entity_poly.type
_entity_poly.pdbx_seq_one_letter_code
_entity_poly.pdbx_strand_id
1 'polypeptide(L)'
;MVAIMPPKIPRRAKVLLLRAWHAYHLSVGGRPATQFGRNLQDRDRLSYGFEADFQIESYLRHQGISFVDRFDANSYLYITRAMDYFDLAADFGGTLADAFANTKARFCVVSFTSDWLFRPAKAFRWCAR
;
A
#
# COMPACT_ATOMS: atom_id res chain seq x y z
N MET A 1 -21.05 -21.48 -12.41
CA MET A 1 -19.63 -21.04 -12.38
C MET A 1 -19.10 -21.29 -10.98
N VAL A 2 -18.41 -22.41 -10.77
CA VAL A 2 -17.80 -22.74 -9.47
C VAL A 2 -16.53 -21.91 -9.35
N ALA A 3 -16.55 -20.86 -8.53
CA ALA A 3 -15.33 -20.18 -8.14
C ALA A 3 -14.53 -21.13 -7.25
N ILE A 4 -13.51 -21.78 -7.81
CA ILE A 4 -12.53 -22.51 -7.02
C ILE A 4 -11.83 -21.46 -6.15
N MET A 5 -12.19 -21.42 -4.87
CA MET A 5 -11.52 -20.56 -3.91
C MET A 5 -10.04 -20.97 -3.88
N PRO A 6 -9.09 -20.04 -4.14
CA PRO A 6 -7.69 -20.38 -4.11
C PRO A 6 -7.30 -20.89 -2.70
N PRO A 7 -6.39 -21.87 -2.61
CA PRO A 7 -5.99 -22.45 -1.34
C PRO A 7 -5.50 -21.38 -0.37
N LYS A 8 -5.79 -21.55 0.93
CA LYS A 8 -5.40 -20.56 1.96
C LYS A 8 -3.90 -20.31 1.92
N ILE A 9 -3.52 -19.05 1.72
CA ILE A 9 -2.12 -18.63 1.66
C ILE A 9 -1.47 -18.82 3.05
N PRO A 10 -0.32 -19.51 3.15
CA PRO A 10 0.34 -19.77 4.42
C PRO A 10 0.83 -18.48 5.09
N ARG A 11 0.79 -18.44 6.43
CA ARG A 11 1.09 -17.25 7.25
C ARG A 11 2.45 -16.61 6.90
N ARG A 12 3.48 -17.43 6.62
CA ARG A 12 4.83 -16.96 6.23
C ARG A 12 4.82 -16.17 4.90
N ALA A 13 4.01 -16.58 3.92
CA ALA A 13 3.88 -15.87 2.65
C ALA A 13 3.11 -14.54 2.81
N LYS A 14 2.11 -14.48 3.70
CA LYS A 14 1.41 -13.24 4.05
C LYS A 14 2.36 -12.20 4.66
N VAL A 15 3.23 -12.64 5.57
CA VAL A 15 4.26 -11.78 6.19
C VAL A 15 5.21 -11.20 5.13
N LEU A 16 5.65 -12.01 4.18
CA LEU A 16 6.56 -11.55 3.13
C LEU A 16 5.93 -10.51 2.21
N LEU A 17 4.71 -10.80 1.70
CA LEU A 17 3.96 -9.87 0.84
C LEU A 17 3.70 -8.54 1.52
N LEU A 18 3.32 -8.59 2.80
CA LEU A 18 3.07 -7.39 3.56
C LEU A 18 4.35 -6.61 3.87
N ARG A 19 5.46 -7.29 4.19
CA ARG A 19 6.75 -6.62 4.42
C ARG A 19 7.20 -5.88 3.16
N ALA A 20 6.99 -6.46 1.98
CA ALA A 20 7.24 -5.78 0.71
C ALA A 20 6.32 -4.55 0.53
N TRP A 21 5.03 -4.67 0.88
CA TRP A 21 4.08 -3.56 0.80
C TRP A 21 4.38 -2.42 1.78
N HIS A 22 4.69 -2.75 3.03
CA HIS A 22 5.11 -1.78 4.06
C HIS A 22 6.45 -1.15 3.73
N ALA A 23 7.41 -1.92 3.21
CA ALA A 23 8.66 -1.36 2.71
C ALA A 23 8.38 -0.40 1.56
N TYR A 24 7.49 -0.73 0.62
CA TYR A 24 7.09 0.17 -0.45
C TYR A 24 6.41 1.46 0.05
N HIS A 25 5.50 1.35 1.02
CA HIS A 25 4.78 2.51 1.57
C HIS A 25 5.64 3.39 2.50
N LEU A 26 6.52 2.79 3.30
CA LEU A 26 7.33 3.51 4.28
C LEU A 26 8.65 4.02 3.69
N SER A 27 9.29 3.28 2.77
CA SER A 27 10.60 3.68 2.23
C SER A 27 10.56 4.92 1.35
N VAL A 28 9.44 5.17 0.67
CA VAL A 28 9.38 6.23 -0.35
C VAL A 28 8.96 7.59 0.23
N GLY A 29 8.51 7.63 1.49
CA GLY A 29 8.13 8.86 2.22
C GLY A 29 9.24 9.48 3.09
N GLY A 30 10.50 9.03 2.97
CA GLY A 30 11.66 9.68 3.60
C GLY A 30 11.82 9.54 5.13
N ARG A 31 10.79 9.08 5.86
CA ARG A 31 10.86 8.93 7.34
C ARG A 31 11.81 7.83 7.83
N PRO A 32 11.86 6.61 7.25
CA PRO A 32 12.70 5.56 7.81
C PRO A 32 14.21 5.82 7.64
N ALA A 33 14.61 6.47 6.53
CA ALA A 33 16.00 6.81 6.29
C ALA A 33 16.52 7.86 7.29
N THR A 34 15.69 8.85 7.65
CA THR A 34 16.04 9.87 8.65
C THR A 34 15.90 9.38 10.10
N GLN A 35 15.01 8.43 10.38
CA GLN A 35 14.79 7.92 11.75
C GLN A 35 15.68 6.73 12.14
N PHE A 36 16.03 5.84 11.20
CA PHE A 36 16.75 4.59 11.51
C PHE A 36 18.14 4.49 10.88
N GLY A 37 18.38 5.14 9.73
CA GLY A 37 19.65 5.04 9.01
C GLY A 37 20.07 3.58 8.74
N ARG A 38 21.36 3.27 8.95
CA ARG A 38 21.91 1.90 8.91
C ARG A 38 22.28 1.39 10.30
N ASN A 39 21.54 1.81 11.32
CA ASN A 39 21.83 1.43 12.70
C ASN A 39 21.51 -0.05 12.93
N LEU A 40 22.43 -0.76 13.58
CA LEU A 40 22.25 -2.15 13.99
C LEU A 40 21.30 -2.23 15.20
N GLN A 41 20.56 -3.34 15.30
CA GLN A 41 19.69 -3.62 16.43
C GLN A 41 20.40 -4.56 17.41
N ASP A 42 20.65 -4.08 18.64
CA ASP A 42 21.20 -4.87 19.75
C ASP A 42 22.51 -5.63 19.46
N ARG A 43 23.30 -5.17 18.47
CA ARG A 43 24.53 -5.82 17.98
C ARG A 43 25.53 -4.82 17.39
N ASP A 44 26.82 -5.16 17.50
CA ASP A 44 27.93 -4.35 16.97
C ASP A 44 28.47 -4.85 15.60
N ARG A 45 28.01 -6.02 15.15
CA ARG A 45 28.47 -6.66 13.90
C ARG A 45 27.31 -7.30 13.13
N LEU A 46 27.43 -7.30 11.79
CA LEU A 46 26.48 -7.95 10.89
C LEU A 46 26.50 -9.47 11.11
N SER A 47 25.32 -10.07 11.21
CA SER A 47 25.16 -11.52 11.38
C SER A 47 25.12 -12.26 10.06
N TYR A 48 24.85 -11.56 8.94
CA TYR A 48 24.66 -12.13 7.59
C TYR A 48 23.59 -13.26 7.52
N GLY A 49 22.73 -13.33 8.52
CA GLY A 49 21.65 -14.31 8.61
C GLY A 49 20.32 -13.75 8.09
N PHE A 50 19.26 -14.55 8.14
CA PHE A 50 17.90 -14.12 7.79
C PHE A 50 17.17 -13.38 8.93
N GLU A 51 17.86 -13.11 10.03
CA GLU A 51 17.37 -12.31 11.14
C GLU A 51 17.51 -10.81 10.86
N ALA A 52 16.77 -9.99 11.61
CA ALA A 52 16.85 -8.53 11.45
C ALA A 52 18.15 -8.01 12.06
N ASP A 53 19.10 -7.59 11.22
CA ASP A 53 20.36 -7.00 11.65
C ASP A 53 20.20 -5.49 11.89
N PHE A 54 19.29 -4.84 11.16
CA PHE A 54 19.03 -3.40 11.26
C PHE A 54 17.76 -3.06 12.04
N GLN A 55 17.77 -1.91 12.72
CA GLN A 55 16.60 -1.43 13.48
C GLN A 55 15.35 -1.27 12.60
N ILE A 56 15.54 -0.79 11.37
CA ILE A 56 14.45 -0.68 10.38
C ILE A 56 13.84 -2.04 10.02
N GLU A 57 14.64 -3.10 9.95
CA GLU A 57 14.17 -4.45 9.63
C GLU A 57 13.36 -5.04 10.79
N SER A 58 13.81 -4.78 12.03
CA SER A 58 13.09 -5.15 13.25
C SER A 58 11.75 -4.43 13.34
N TYR A 59 11.74 -3.11 13.12
CA TYR A 59 10.53 -2.30 13.08
C TYR A 59 9.53 -2.79 12.03
N LEU A 60 9.98 -3.00 10.79
CA LEU A 60 9.13 -3.50 9.71
C LEU A 60 8.62 -4.93 9.98
N ARG A 61 9.42 -5.77 10.65
CA ARG A 61 9.00 -7.11 11.06
C ARG A 61 7.91 -7.03 12.12
N HIS A 62 8.09 -6.23 13.17
CA HIS A 62 7.10 -6.05 14.23
C HIS A 62 5.78 -5.48 13.71
N GLN A 63 5.83 -4.43 12.89
CA GLN A 63 4.65 -3.86 12.24
C GLN A 63 3.96 -4.87 11.32
N GLY A 64 4.74 -5.67 10.58
CA GLY A 64 4.19 -6.69 9.69
C GLY A 64 3.45 -7.82 10.41
N ILE A 65 3.90 -8.22 11.60
CA ILE A 65 3.26 -9.31 12.37
C ILE A 65 1.84 -8.91 12.83
N SER A 66 1.69 -7.70 13.39
CA SER A 66 0.40 -7.20 13.89
C SER A 66 -0.69 -7.16 12.80
N PHE A 67 -0.30 -6.84 11.57
CA PHE A 67 -1.23 -6.80 10.44
C PHE A 67 -1.58 -8.20 9.92
N VAL A 68 -0.61 -9.11 9.82
CA VAL A 68 -0.84 -10.48 9.30
C VAL A 68 -1.87 -11.23 10.15
N ASP A 69 -1.89 -10.99 11.46
CA ASP A 69 -2.82 -11.64 12.37
C ASP A 69 -4.26 -11.15 12.21
N ARG A 70 -4.45 -9.97 11.61
CA ARG A 70 -5.77 -9.36 11.40
C ARG A 70 -6.29 -9.50 9.98
N PHE A 71 -5.50 -10.09 9.07
CA PHE A 71 -5.73 -9.92 7.65
C PHE A 71 -5.84 -11.24 6.86
N ASP A 72 -6.90 -11.33 6.05
CA ASP A 72 -7.06 -12.43 5.10
C ASP A 72 -6.39 -12.10 3.76
N ALA A 73 -5.55 -13.03 3.29
CA ALA A 73 -4.77 -12.79 2.08
C ALA A 73 -5.60 -12.93 0.81
N ASN A 74 -6.67 -13.72 0.80
CA ASN A 74 -7.55 -13.79 -0.35
C ASN A 74 -8.31 -12.48 -0.47
N SER A 75 -8.85 -11.94 0.63
CA SER A 75 -9.46 -10.60 0.64
C SER A 75 -8.50 -9.52 0.12
N TYR A 76 -7.21 -9.58 0.49
CA TYR A 76 -6.22 -8.65 -0.06
C TYR A 76 -6.16 -8.68 -1.58
N LEU A 77 -5.99 -9.88 -2.14
CA LEU A 77 -5.79 -10.07 -3.58
C LEU A 77 -6.98 -9.52 -4.35
N TYR A 78 -8.20 -9.75 -3.86
CA TYR A 78 -9.39 -9.22 -4.50
C TYR A 78 -9.49 -7.71 -4.40
N ILE A 79 -9.21 -7.13 -3.22
CA ILE A 79 -9.27 -5.67 -3.04
C ILE A 79 -8.21 -4.96 -3.89
N THR A 80 -6.96 -5.42 -3.87
CA THR A 80 -5.88 -4.80 -4.66
C THR A 80 -6.13 -4.94 -6.15
N ARG A 81 -6.65 -6.10 -6.60
CA ARG A 81 -7.00 -6.29 -8.00
C ARG A 81 -8.17 -5.41 -8.44
N ALA A 82 -9.17 -5.21 -7.56
CA ALA A 82 -10.25 -4.28 -7.82
C ALA A 82 -9.74 -2.84 -7.90
N MET A 83 -8.79 -2.45 -7.05
CA MET A 83 -8.12 -1.14 -7.12
C MET A 83 -7.33 -0.95 -8.41
N ASP A 84 -6.59 -1.97 -8.87
CA ASP A 84 -5.79 -1.91 -10.09
C ASP A 84 -6.65 -1.83 -11.36
N TYR A 85 -7.82 -2.45 -11.36
CA TYR A 85 -8.75 -2.44 -12.50
C TYR A 85 -9.73 -1.27 -12.48
N PHE A 86 -9.72 -0.45 -11.43
CA PHE A 86 -10.65 0.67 -11.32
C PHE A 86 -10.25 1.80 -12.28
N ASP A 87 -11.05 1.98 -13.33
CA ASP A 87 -10.96 3.11 -14.24
C ASP A 87 -12.35 3.70 -14.49
N LEU A 88 -12.70 4.73 -13.72
CA LEU A 88 -13.98 5.42 -13.86
C LEU A 88 -14.09 6.19 -15.19
N ALA A 89 -12.98 6.63 -15.79
CA ALA A 89 -13.05 7.39 -17.03
C ALA A 89 -13.44 6.51 -18.22
N ALA A 90 -13.03 5.23 -18.21
CA ALA A 90 -13.38 4.26 -19.25
C ALA A 90 -14.90 4.09 -19.41
N ASP A 91 -15.65 4.11 -18.30
CA ASP A 91 -17.11 3.98 -18.29
C ASP A 91 -17.83 5.24 -18.83
N PHE A 92 -17.13 6.38 -18.91
CA PHE A 92 -17.67 7.68 -19.30
C PHE A 92 -16.94 8.28 -20.52
N GLY A 93 -16.61 7.44 -21.51
CA GLY A 93 -16.07 7.90 -22.80
C GLY A 93 -14.61 8.38 -22.75
N GLY A 94 -13.87 8.03 -21.70
CA GLY A 94 -12.44 8.33 -21.53
C GLY A 94 -12.15 9.67 -20.83
N THR A 95 -13.18 10.47 -20.54
CA THR A 95 -13.06 11.74 -19.83
C THR A 95 -13.64 11.61 -18.42
N LEU A 96 -12.77 11.69 -17.41
CA LEU A 96 -13.20 11.54 -16.01
C LEU A 96 -14.23 12.59 -15.57
N ALA A 97 -14.16 13.82 -16.11
CA ALA A 97 -15.10 14.90 -15.76
C ALA A 97 -16.56 14.55 -16.10
N ASP A 98 -16.78 13.74 -17.15
CA ASP A 98 -18.11 13.36 -17.60
C ASP A 98 -18.82 12.44 -16.61
N ALA A 99 -18.06 11.67 -15.83
CA ALA A 99 -18.59 10.87 -14.72
C ALA A 99 -19.29 11.72 -13.64
N PHE A 100 -18.94 13.00 -13.55
CA PHE A 100 -19.48 13.93 -12.56
C PHE A 100 -20.45 14.96 -13.15
N ALA A 101 -20.64 15.01 -14.47
CA ALA A 101 -21.40 16.08 -15.13
C ALA A 101 -22.85 16.20 -14.65
N ASN A 102 -23.51 15.06 -14.35
CA ASN A 102 -24.94 15.00 -14.02
C ASN A 102 -25.24 14.78 -12.52
N THR A 103 -24.24 14.91 -11.64
CA THR A 103 -24.46 14.73 -10.20
C THR A 103 -24.87 16.03 -9.50
N LYS A 104 -25.81 15.92 -8.57
CA LYS A 104 -26.25 17.04 -7.70
C LYS A 104 -25.44 17.13 -6.40
N ALA A 105 -24.56 16.15 -6.16
CA ALA A 105 -23.75 16.09 -4.95
C ALA A 105 -22.64 17.15 -4.98
N ARG A 106 -22.33 17.74 -3.81
CA ARG A 106 -21.15 18.57 -3.62
C ARG A 106 -19.97 17.71 -3.23
N PHE A 107 -18.84 17.86 -3.91
CA PHE A 107 -17.60 17.14 -3.59
C PHE A 107 -16.65 18.02 -2.77
N CYS A 108 -15.93 17.40 -1.85
CA CYS A 108 -14.76 17.96 -1.21
C CYS A 108 -13.59 17.02 -1.49
N VAL A 109 -12.60 17.50 -2.24
CA VAL A 109 -11.40 16.73 -2.55
C VAL A 109 -10.26 17.24 -1.69
N VAL A 110 -9.71 16.35 -0.87
CA VAL A 110 -8.58 16.63 0.01
C VAL A 110 -7.39 15.84 -0.49
N SER A 111 -6.23 16.49 -0.61
CA SER A 111 -4.97 15.83 -0.98
C SER A 111 -3.84 16.33 -0.09
N PHE A 112 -2.82 15.49 0.10
CA PHE A 112 -1.63 15.83 0.86
C PHE A 112 -0.44 15.95 -0.07
N THR A 113 0.33 17.04 0.06
CA THR A 113 1.53 17.26 -0.77
C THR A 113 2.63 16.22 -0.54
N SER A 114 2.62 15.59 0.64
CA SER A 114 3.52 14.50 1.01
C SER A 114 3.03 13.11 0.57
N ASP A 115 1.83 13.00 -0.01
CA ASP A 115 1.33 11.71 -0.51
C ASP A 115 2.06 11.32 -1.80
N TRP A 116 2.76 10.20 -1.72
CA TRP A 116 3.48 9.61 -2.84
C TRP A 116 2.60 8.68 -3.69
N LEU A 117 1.64 7.99 -3.09
CA LEU A 117 0.83 6.97 -3.75
C LEU A 117 -0.27 7.63 -4.60
N PHE A 118 -1.00 8.58 -4.01
CA PHE A 118 -2.06 9.34 -4.65
C PHE A 118 -1.67 10.81 -4.77
N ARG A 119 -0.63 11.05 -5.58
CA ARG A 119 -0.03 12.39 -5.76
C ARG A 119 -1.09 13.47 -6.04
N PRO A 120 -0.94 14.70 -5.50
CA PRO A 120 -1.89 15.79 -5.70
C PRO A 120 -2.24 16.08 -7.16
N ALA A 121 -1.28 15.93 -8.09
CA ALA A 121 -1.52 16.08 -9.53
C ALA A 121 -2.63 15.15 -10.06
N LYS A 122 -2.78 13.95 -9.49
CA LYS A 122 -3.90 13.06 -9.80
C LYS A 122 -5.20 13.61 -9.23
N ALA A 123 -5.20 14.14 -8.01
CA ALA A 123 -6.40 14.70 -7.36
C ALA A 123 -6.95 15.94 -8.08
N PHE A 124 -6.08 16.83 -8.59
CA PHE A 124 -6.53 18.00 -9.37
C PHE A 124 -7.30 17.63 -10.64
N ARG A 125 -7.03 16.44 -11.22
CA ARG A 125 -7.76 15.90 -12.37
C ARG A 125 -9.23 15.55 -12.07
N TRP A 126 -9.60 15.42 -10.79
CA TRP A 126 -10.98 15.17 -10.34
C TRP A 126 -11.78 16.47 -10.14
N CYS A 127 -11.08 17.60 -9.94
CA CYS A 127 -11.70 18.89 -9.67
C CYS A 127 -11.77 19.80 -10.89
N ALA A 128 -11.05 19.47 -11.96
CA ALA A 128 -11.01 20.27 -13.17
C ALA A 128 -12.35 20.14 -13.90
N ARG A 129 -13.19 21.15 -13.73
CA ARG A 129 -14.29 21.50 -14.64
C ARG A 129 -13.77 22.48 -15.68
#